data_AF-A0A7W0WST0-F1
#
_entry.id   AF-A0A7W0WST0-F1
#
_cell.length_a   1.000
_cell.length_b   1.000
_cell.length_c   1.000
_cell.angle_alpha   90.00
_cell.angle_beta   90.00
_cell.angle_gamma   90.00
#
_symmetry.space_group_name_H-M   'P 1'
#
loop_
_entity.id
_entity.type
_entity.pdbx_description
1 polymer ?
#
loop_
_entity_poly.entity_id
_entity_poly.type
_entity_poly.pdbx_seq_one_letter_code
_entity_poly.pdbx_strand_id
1 'polypeptide(L)'
;MQLATFCFANGAWSTRTVLSVDEATQSMTFAGDVPVGAYVKLMRANFDRLIMGAQGAASASGFDSTGPVLSIAISCVGRRLVLGERTEEETEATIDVLPPGTRQIGFYSYGEISPHATGRCDLHNQTMTLTLLGEAA
;
A
#
# COMPACT_ATOMS: atom_id res chain seq x y z
N MET A 1 3.33 -6.05 16.19
CA MET A 1 1.94 -5.73 15.81
C MET A 1 1.98 -4.33 15.24
N GLN A 2 1.73 -4.12 13.94
CA GLN A 2 1.98 -2.82 13.30
C GLN A 2 0.73 -2.22 12.65
N LEU A 3 -0.38 -2.97 12.63
CA LEU A 3 -1.59 -2.58 11.92
C LEU A 3 -2.81 -2.84 12.80
N ALA A 4 -3.81 -2.00 12.63
CA ALA A 4 -5.15 -2.22 13.18
C ALA A 4 -6.17 -1.92 12.09
N THR A 5 -7.22 -2.73 12.02
CA THR A 5 -8.33 -2.54 11.08
C THR A 5 -9.57 -2.15 11.85
N PHE A 6 -10.22 -1.10 11.37
CA PHE A 6 -11.31 -0.41 12.05
C PHE A 6 -12.56 -0.52 11.19
N CYS A 7 -13.67 -0.91 11.81
CA CYS A 7 -14.98 -0.81 11.19
C CYS A 7 -15.52 0.60 11.45
N PHE A 8 -15.73 1.36 10.38
CA PHE A 8 -16.38 2.66 10.44
C PHE A 8 -17.89 2.47 10.56
N ALA A 9 -18.58 3.49 11.09
CA ALA A 9 -20.03 3.45 11.35
C ALA A 9 -20.90 3.16 10.11
N ASN A 10 -20.34 3.28 8.90
CA ASN A 10 -20.98 2.94 7.63
C ASN A 10 -20.79 1.46 7.21
N GLY A 11 -20.16 0.62 8.06
CA GLY A 11 -19.84 -0.78 7.76
C GLY A 11 -18.59 -0.99 6.91
N ALA A 12 -17.88 0.07 6.52
CA ALA A 12 -16.63 -0.02 5.76
C ALA A 12 -15.43 -0.29 6.67
N TRP A 13 -14.55 -1.19 6.23
CA TRP A 13 -13.32 -1.51 6.95
C TRP A 13 -12.14 -0.72 6.38
N SER A 14 -11.38 -0.04 7.24
CA SER A 14 -10.13 0.59 6.84
C SER A 14 -8.97 0.22 7.76
N THR A 15 -7.80 0.05 7.16
CA THR A 15 -6.56 -0.23 7.88
C THR A 15 -5.90 1.08 8.31
N ARG A 16 -5.44 1.14 9.56
CA ARG A 16 -4.57 2.20 10.07
C ARG A 16 -3.26 1.60 10.59
N THR A 17 -2.16 2.29 10.30
CA THR A 17 -0.84 1.94 10.80
C THR A 17 -0.71 2.44 12.23
N VAL A 18 -0.21 1.59 13.12
CA VAL A 18 0.17 2.00 14.47
C VAL A 18 1.49 2.74 14.36
N LEU A 19 1.48 4.04 14.67
CA LEU A 19 2.66 4.90 14.63
C LEU A 19 3.49 4.79 15.91
N SER A 20 2.82 4.72 17.06
CA SER A 20 3.48 4.60 18.37
C SER A 20 2.55 4.00 19.42
N VAL A 21 3.16 3.46 20.46
CA VAL A 21 2.49 2.99 21.68
C VAL A 21 3.13 3.72 22.84
N ASP A 22 2.32 4.35 23.68
CA ASP A 22 2.77 4.98 24.92
C ASP A 22 2.23 4.17 26.10
N GLU A 23 3.12 3.47 26.80
CA GLU A 23 2.77 2.64 27.95
C GLU A 23 2.48 3.46 29.21
N ALA A 24 3.01 4.68 29.33
CA ALA A 24 2.74 5.53 30.48
C ALA A 24 1.31 6.08 30.46
N THR A 25 0.83 6.47 29.28
CA THR A 25 -0.55 6.94 29.08
C THR A 25 -1.52 5.84 28.64
N GLN A 26 -1.03 4.61 28.44
CA GLN A 26 -1.79 3.46 27.93
C GLN A 26 -2.51 3.78 26.61
N SER A 27 -1.81 4.41 25.67
CA SER A 27 -2.38 4.92 24.43
C SER A 27 -1.64 4.41 23.18
N MET A 28 -2.33 4.45 22.03
CA MET A 28 -1.78 4.14 20.71
C MET A 28 -2.08 5.28 19.75
N THR A 29 -1.09 5.65 18.94
CA THR A 29 -1.25 6.66 17.89
C THR A 29 -1.40 5.97 16.55
N PHE A 30 -2.37 6.41 15.74
CA PHE A 30 -2.67 5.84 14.43
C PHE A 30 -2.43 6.85 13.31
N ALA A 31 -2.06 6.35 12.13
CA ALA A 31 -1.92 7.15 10.92
C ALA A 31 -3.29 7.47 10.29
N GLY A 32 -3.98 8.43 10.89
CA GLY A 32 -5.31 8.91 10.49
C GLY A 32 -6.36 8.68 11.58
N ASP A 33 -7.54 9.27 11.38
CA ASP A 33 -8.59 9.28 12.39
C ASP A 33 -9.21 7.91 12.64
N VAL A 34 -9.57 7.68 13.90
CA VAL A 34 -10.33 6.53 14.38
C VAL A 34 -11.58 7.04 15.10
N PRO A 35 -12.79 6.70 14.62
CA PRO A 35 -14.03 7.15 15.27
C PRO A 35 -14.19 6.58 16.68
N VAL A 36 -14.72 7.41 17.59
CA VAL A 36 -15.09 6.95 18.94
C VAL A 36 -16.18 5.89 18.86
N GLY A 37 -16.03 4.81 19.62
CA GLY A 37 -16.96 3.67 19.61
C GLY A 37 -16.78 2.70 18.44
N ALA A 38 -15.77 2.89 17.58
CA ALA A 38 -15.47 1.97 16.50
C ALA A 38 -15.00 0.60 17.03
N TYR A 39 -15.42 -0.47 16.35
CA TYR A 39 -14.88 -1.80 16.59
C TYR A 39 -13.51 -1.93 15.91
N VAL A 40 -12.53 -2.40 16.68
CA VAL A 40 -11.14 -2.52 16.23
C VAL A 40 -10.72 -3.98 16.26
N LYS A 41 -10.03 -4.41 15.20
CA LYS A 41 -9.28 -5.66 15.19
C LYS A 41 -7.80 -5.35 15.01
N LEU A 42 -7.01 -5.70 16.01
CA LEU A 42 -5.56 -5.60 15.94
C LEU A 42 -5.03 -6.67 14.99
N MET A 43 -4.03 -6.31 14.18
CA MET A 43 -3.47 -7.17 13.15
C MET A 43 -1.95 -7.24 13.24
N ARG A 44 -1.43 -8.40 12.84
CA ARG A 44 -0.01 -8.59 12.59
C ARG A 44 0.20 -8.61 11.08
N ALA A 45 1.09 -7.74 10.59
CA ALA A 45 1.49 -7.76 9.21
C ALA A 45 2.14 -9.11 8.87
N ASN A 46 1.85 -9.59 7.67
CA ASN A 46 2.57 -10.70 7.05
C ASN A 46 3.34 -10.11 5.88
N PHE A 47 4.67 -10.11 6.00
CA PHE A 47 5.57 -9.44 5.05
C PHE A 47 5.43 -10.03 3.65
N ASP A 48 5.39 -11.35 3.53
CA ASP A 48 5.28 -12.02 2.23
C ASP A 48 3.95 -11.68 1.55
N ARG A 49 2.86 -11.58 2.32
CA ARG A 49 1.56 -11.14 1.77
C ARG A 49 1.55 -9.68 1.35
N LEU A 50 2.32 -8.79 2.00
CA LEU A 50 2.46 -7.41 1.56
C LEU A 50 3.18 -7.38 0.20
N ILE A 51 4.34 -8.04 0.10
CA ILE A 51 5.13 -8.13 -1.13
C ILE A 51 4.31 -8.75 -2.27
N MET A 52 3.65 -9.90 -2.04
CA MET A 52 2.76 -10.51 -3.03
C MET A 52 1.59 -9.59 -3.42
N GLY A 53 1.11 -8.73 -2.51
CA GLY A 53 0.10 -7.73 -2.84
C GLY A 53 0.59 -6.67 -3.82
N ALA A 54 1.86 -6.25 -3.71
CA ALA A 54 2.49 -5.34 -4.68
C ALA A 54 2.67 -6.01 -6.04
N GLN A 55 3.22 -7.23 -6.06
CA GLN A 55 3.35 -8.05 -7.26
C GLN A 55 1.99 -8.25 -7.95
N GLY A 56 0.96 -8.59 -7.18
CA GLY A 56 -0.40 -8.75 -7.69
C GLY A 56 -0.95 -7.48 -8.34
N ALA A 57 -0.65 -6.30 -7.79
CA ALA A 57 -1.04 -5.02 -8.40
C ALA A 57 -0.34 -4.78 -9.75
N ALA A 58 0.94 -5.16 -9.87
CA ALA A 58 1.68 -5.08 -11.12
C ALA A 58 1.09 -6.03 -12.18
N SER A 59 0.83 -7.29 -11.82
CA SER A 59 0.20 -8.27 -12.70
C SER A 59 -1.21 -7.87 -13.12
N ALA A 60 -1.99 -7.27 -12.22
CA ALA A 60 -3.36 -6.83 -12.49
C ALA A 60 -3.45 -5.64 -13.45
N SER A 61 -2.34 -4.94 -13.72
CA SER A 61 -2.33 -3.84 -14.71
C SER A 61 -2.70 -4.32 -16.11
N GLY A 62 -2.44 -5.60 -16.44
CA GLY A 62 -2.67 -6.17 -17.77
C GLY A 62 -1.89 -5.46 -18.88
N PHE A 63 -0.84 -4.70 -18.51
CA PHE A 63 -0.09 -3.87 -19.44
C PHE A 63 0.85 -4.73 -20.27
N ASP A 64 0.51 -4.89 -21.54
CA ASP A 64 1.33 -5.58 -22.53
C ASP A 64 1.98 -4.54 -23.45
N SER A 65 3.30 -4.60 -23.60
CA SER A 65 4.06 -3.70 -24.46
C SER A 65 5.31 -4.39 -24.97
N THR A 66 5.60 -4.17 -26.25
CA THR A 66 6.83 -4.64 -26.91
C THR A 66 7.93 -3.56 -26.91
N GLY A 67 7.60 -2.34 -26.46
CA GLY A 67 8.51 -1.19 -26.40
C GLY A 67 9.03 -0.90 -24.99
N PRO A 68 9.83 0.17 -24.82
CA PRO A 68 10.28 0.60 -23.51
C PRO A 68 9.11 0.95 -22.58
N VAL A 69 9.15 0.45 -21.36
CA VAL A 69 8.13 0.72 -20.32
C VAL A 69 8.77 1.45 -19.14
N LEU A 70 8.10 2.50 -18.68
CA LEU A 70 8.40 3.17 -17.41
C LEU A 70 7.33 2.80 -16.38
N SER A 71 7.76 2.22 -15.27
CA SER A 71 6.94 1.97 -14.09
C SER A 71 7.20 3.07 -13.04
N ILE A 72 6.14 3.76 -12.62
CA ILE A 72 6.16 4.70 -11.51
C ILE A 72 5.50 4.02 -10.31
N ALA A 73 6.31 3.58 -9.36
CA ALA A 73 5.91 2.89 -8.15
C ALA A 73 5.75 3.87 -6.99
N ILE A 74 4.52 4.02 -6.51
CA ILE A 74 4.18 4.86 -5.35
C ILE A 74 3.77 3.93 -4.22
N SER A 75 4.67 3.72 -3.25
CA SER A 75 4.43 2.83 -2.11
C SER A 75 4.07 3.64 -0.86
N CYS A 76 3.10 3.19 -0.08
CA CYS A 76 2.77 3.84 1.18
C CYS A 76 3.96 3.75 2.14
N VAL A 77 4.33 4.86 2.80
CA VAL A 77 5.40 4.90 3.81
C VAL A 77 5.16 3.89 4.95
N GLY A 78 3.90 3.56 5.24
CA GLY A 78 3.56 2.52 6.19
C GLY A 78 4.11 1.15 5.80
N ARG A 79 4.21 0.83 4.50
CA ARG A 79 4.78 -0.43 4.01
C ARG A 79 6.28 -0.47 4.27
N ARG A 80 6.98 0.64 4.00
CA ARG A 80 8.41 0.81 4.35
C ARG A 80 8.68 0.62 5.84
N LEU A 81 7.85 1.21 6.71
CA LEU A 81 7.99 1.07 8.17
C LEU A 81 7.76 -0.37 8.64
N VAL A 82 6.86 -1.09 7.96
CA VAL A 82 6.55 -2.49 8.27
C VAL A 82 7.64 -3.44 7.74
N LEU A 83 8.05 -3.29 6.49
CA LEU A 83 8.99 -4.17 5.80
C LEU A 83 10.45 -3.94 6.20
N GLY A 84 10.81 -2.72 6.59
CA GLY A 84 12.19 -2.37 6.94
C GLY A 84 13.14 -2.63 5.77
N GLU A 85 14.15 -3.47 6.01
CA GLU A 85 15.14 -3.87 5.00
C GLU A 85 14.51 -4.65 3.83
N ARG A 86 13.38 -5.33 4.04
CA ARG A 86 12.66 -6.08 2.99
C ARG A 86 11.89 -5.20 2.00
N THR A 87 12.10 -3.89 2.03
CA THR A 87 11.41 -2.98 1.09
C THR A 87 11.96 -3.15 -0.34
N GLU A 88 13.21 -3.60 -0.50
CA GLU A 88 13.79 -3.91 -1.81
C GLU A 88 13.04 -5.07 -2.48
N GLU A 89 12.74 -6.13 -1.72
CA GLU A 89 11.95 -7.28 -2.21
C GLU A 89 10.57 -6.86 -2.75
N GLU A 90 9.94 -5.84 -2.17
CA GLU A 90 8.67 -5.29 -2.69
C GLU A 90 8.85 -4.70 -4.09
N THR A 91 9.91 -3.92 -4.30
CA THR A 91 10.19 -3.28 -5.59
C THR A 91 10.66 -4.27 -6.66
N GLU A 92 11.38 -5.32 -6.24
CA GLU A 92 11.79 -6.43 -7.11
C GLU A 92 10.59 -7.28 -7.53
N ALA A 93 9.72 -7.63 -6.58
CA ALA A 93 8.54 -8.43 -6.89
C ALA A 93 7.59 -7.74 -7.88
N THR A 94 7.54 -6.40 -7.92
CA THR A 94 6.78 -5.69 -8.96
C THR A 94 7.47 -5.72 -10.31
N ILE A 95 8.79 -5.50 -10.39
CA ILE A 95 9.48 -5.43 -11.68
C ILE A 95 9.56 -6.80 -12.35
N ASP A 96 9.64 -7.88 -11.57
CA ASP A 96 9.76 -9.26 -12.06
C ASP A 96 8.54 -9.75 -12.87
N VAL A 97 7.38 -9.13 -12.68
CA VAL A 97 6.14 -9.49 -13.39
C VAL A 97 5.74 -8.51 -14.47
N LEU A 98 6.50 -7.42 -14.63
CA LEU A 98 6.29 -6.43 -15.69
C LEU A 98 7.04 -6.85 -16.97
N PRO A 99 6.72 -6.24 -18.13
CA PRO A 99 7.41 -6.54 -19.38
C PRO A 99 8.94 -6.44 -19.26
N PRO A 100 9.71 -7.34 -19.90
CA PRO A 100 11.17 -7.31 -19.84
C PRO A 100 11.73 -5.95 -20.28
N GLY A 101 12.74 -5.46 -19.56
CA GLY A 101 13.37 -4.16 -19.84
C GLY A 101 12.64 -2.95 -19.27
N THR A 102 11.53 -3.14 -18.55
CA THR A 102 10.86 -2.07 -17.79
C THR A 102 11.86 -1.36 -16.86
N ARG A 103 11.83 -0.03 -16.84
CA ARG A 103 12.57 0.79 -15.88
C ARG A 103 11.61 1.25 -14.79
N GLN A 104 11.99 1.07 -13.53
CA GLN A 104 11.16 1.45 -12.39
C GLN A 104 11.77 2.64 -11.66
N ILE A 105 10.93 3.63 -11.38
CA ILE A 105 11.21 4.76 -10.50
C ILE A 105 10.08 4.87 -9.49
N GLY A 106 10.27 5.62 -8.41
CA GLY A 106 9.25 5.73 -7.39
C GLY A 106 9.60 6.62 -6.22
N PHE A 107 8.63 6.77 -5.32
CA PHE A 107 8.78 7.45 -4.05
C PHE A 107 7.71 6.94 -3.06
N TYR A 108 7.92 7.25 -1.77
CA TYR A 108 6.95 6.91 -0.73
C TYR A 108 5.90 8.00 -0.56
N SER A 109 4.64 7.60 -0.40
CA SER A 109 3.51 8.51 -0.13
C SER A 109 2.78 8.14 1.15
N TYR A 110 1.87 9.00 1.58
CA TYR A 110 0.82 8.62 2.53
C TYR A 110 -0.32 7.97 1.76
N GLY A 111 -0.86 6.87 2.29
CA GLY A 111 -1.76 5.97 1.58
C GLY A 111 -3.16 6.54 1.36
N GLU A 112 -3.28 7.54 0.49
CA GLU A 112 -4.56 8.06 0.02
C GLU A 112 -4.83 7.46 -1.36
N ILE A 113 -6.00 6.83 -1.53
CA ILE A 113 -6.41 6.23 -2.80
C ILE A 113 -7.81 6.71 -3.15
N SER A 114 -7.99 7.16 -4.38
CA SER A 114 -9.31 7.25 -5.00
C SER A 114 -9.63 5.93 -5.68
N PRO A 115 -10.66 5.18 -5.26
CA PRO A 115 -11.15 4.04 -6.01
C PRO A 115 -11.55 4.48 -7.43
N HIS A 116 -11.23 3.66 -8.41
CA HIS A 116 -11.35 3.95 -9.86
C HIS A 116 -12.75 4.40 -10.32
N ALA A 117 -13.80 4.16 -9.52
CA ALA A 117 -15.19 4.31 -9.93
C ALA A 117 -15.96 5.48 -9.28
N THR A 118 -15.48 6.04 -8.16
CA THR A 118 -16.28 7.00 -7.38
C THR A 118 -15.68 8.40 -7.30
N GLY A 119 -14.39 8.57 -7.61
CA GLY A 119 -13.67 9.84 -7.52
C GLY A 119 -13.49 10.37 -6.09
N ARG A 120 -13.88 9.59 -5.07
CA ARG A 120 -13.69 9.94 -3.66
C ARG A 120 -12.38 9.35 -3.17
N CYS A 121 -11.48 10.20 -2.69
CA CYS A 121 -10.29 9.72 -2.01
C CYS A 121 -10.65 9.21 -0.60
N ASP A 122 -10.19 8.00 -0.28
CA ASP A 122 -10.23 7.46 1.06
C ASP A 122 -8.79 7.14 1.52
N LEU A 123 -8.50 7.44 2.79
CA LEU A 123 -7.20 7.15 3.38
C LEU A 123 -7.11 5.66 3.74
N HIS A 124 -6.36 4.90 2.95
CA HIS A 124 -6.05 3.49 3.15
C HIS A 124 -4.55 3.32 3.37
N ASN A 125 -4.14 2.97 4.59
CA ASN A 125 -2.74 2.64 4.82
C ASN A 125 -2.38 1.28 4.19
N GLN A 126 -1.08 1.03 4.05
CA GLN A 126 -0.51 -0.22 3.51
C GLN A 126 -0.81 -0.46 2.03
N THR A 127 -0.99 0.61 1.26
CA THR A 127 -1.27 0.56 -0.16
C THR A 127 -0.04 0.78 -1.02
N MET A 128 -0.11 0.34 -2.28
CA MET A 128 0.85 0.66 -3.32
C MET A 128 0.09 0.92 -4.62
N THR A 129 0.58 1.86 -5.43
CA THR A 129 0.04 2.16 -6.75
C THR A 129 1.16 2.11 -7.77
N LEU A 130 0.88 1.52 -8.92
CA LEU A 130 1.77 1.47 -10.06
C LEU A 130 1.12 2.22 -11.22
N THR A 131 1.88 3.10 -11.84
CA THR A 131 1.51 3.72 -13.12
C THR A 131 2.50 3.26 -14.16
N LEU A 132 2.00 2.60 -15.21
CA LEU A 132 2.81 2.10 -16.31
C LEU A 132 2.63 3.00 -17.52
N LEU A 133 3.74 3.45 -18.08
CA LEU A 133 3.78 4.28 -19.27
C LEU A 133 4.56 3.53 -20.36
N GLY A 134 3.99 3.49 -21.55
CA GLY A 134 4.63 2.94 -22.74
C GLY A 134 4.04 3.58 -23.99
N GLU A 135 4.76 3.49 -25.09
CA GLU A 135 4.30 3.98 -26.38
C GLU A 135 3.26 3.01 -26.97
N ALA A 136 2.32 3.57 -27.73
CA ALA A 136 1.42 2.76 -28.54
C ALA A 136 2.21 2.08 -29.67
N ALA A 137 1.85 0.83 -29.96
CA ALA A 137 2.41 0.07 -31.08
C ALA A 137 2.06 0.68 -32.44
#